data_AF-A0AAD7CGL2-F1
#
_entry.id   AF-A0AAD7CGL2-F1
#
_cell.length_a   1.000
_cell.length_b   1.000
_cell.length_c   1.000
_cell.angle_alpha   90.00
_cell.angle_beta   90.00
_cell.angle_gamma   90.00
#
_symmetry.space_group_name_H-M   'P 1'
#
loop_
_entity.id
_entity.type
_entity.pdbx_description
1 polymer ?
#
loop_
_entity_poly.entity_id
_entity_poly.type
_entity_poly.pdbx_seq_one_letter_code
_entity_poly.pdbx_strand_id
1 'polypeptide(L)'
;MHPALATPELAQLICEKLQEPEPVCREGTLASLAVTCRALREPALDALWRTQRGIQNIIKCLPSHLWELREGLNTDPELEWHMTLREIKKGWPSLHIIGTIQPGDWTVPLSYSRRIKTLFISPFPAQIQVPDVTVFEAIASTLPTPLFFPKLRSLHCRTDEGLLPYMNLFLGTRMEFVHLDIAGDDFNDPVPSGLALQSLKRLHARGLFRLDGPTGSVLLCRPACDLIKQLDQIEDLSVPNVDREALERLARFTSLKALDLEYARPEFLEPAADG
;
A
#
# COMPACT_ATOMS: atom_id res chain seq x y z
N MET A 1 -15.49 -35.69 7.90
CA MET A 1 -15.96 -34.37 7.46
C MET A 1 -17.32 -34.54 6.83
N HIS A 2 -18.30 -33.69 7.16
CA HIS A 2 -19.63 -33.79 6.54
C HIS A 2 -19.53 -33.48 5.02
N PRO A 3 -20.19 -34.25 4.13
CA PRO A 3 -20.10 -34.05 2.68
C PRO A 3 -20.42 -32.62 2.20
N ALA A 4 -21.33 -31.93 2.89
CA ALA A 4 -21.67 -30.54 2.56
C ALA A 4 -20.47 -29.57 2.70
N LEU A 5 -19.51 -29.85 3.58
CA LEU A 5 -18.30 -29.03 3.72
C LEU A 5 -17.23 -29.36 2.67
N ALA A 6 -17.45 -30.38 1.83
CA ALA A 6 -16.59 -30.70 0.70
C ALA A 6 -16.95 -29.88 -0.55
N THR A 7 -18.06 -29.15 -0.54
CA THR A 7 -18.48 -28.23 -1.60
C THR A 7 -17.61 -26.97 -1.55
N PRO A 8 -16.74 -26.72 -2.55
CA PRO A 8 -15.80 -25.59 -2.53
C PRO A 8 -16.49 -24.23 -2.35
N GLU A 9 -17.69 -24.07 -2.91
CA GLU A 9 -18.48 -22.84 -2.84
C GLU A 9 -18.94 -22.56 -1.40
N LEU A 10 -19.34 -23.59 -0.65
CA LEU A 10 -19.72 -23.45 0.75
C LEU A 10 -18.49 -23.17 1.62
N ALA A 11 -17.36 -23.82 1.34
CA ALA A 11 -16.10 -23.55 2.03
C ALA A 11 -15.63 -22.10 1.81
N GLN A 12 -15.71 -21.60 0.58
CA GLN A 12 -15.40 -20.22 0.23
C GLN A 12 -16.36 -19.26 0.94
N LEU A 13 -17.67 -19.50 0.90
CA LEU A 13 -18.66 -18.65 1.55
C LEU A 13 -18.45 -18.56 3.07
N ILE A 14 -18.13 -19.68 3.73
CA ILE A 14 -17.78 -19.69 5.16
C ILE A 14 -16.57 -18.80 5.43
N CYS A 15 -15.49 -18.94 4.64
CA CYS A 15 -14.27 -18.16 4.83
C CYS A 15 -14.49 -16.66 4.52
N GLU A 16 -15.28 -16.33 3.49
CA GLU A 16 -15.67 -14.96 3.15
C GLU A 16 -16.50 -14.31 4.27
N LYS A 17 -17.46 -15.04 4.84
CA LYS A 17 -18.25 -14.57 5.99
C LYS A 17 -17.40 -14.30 7.22
N LEU A 18 -16.35 -15.09 7.44
CA LEU A 18 -15.38 -14.85 8.50
C LEU A 18 -14.47 -13.65 8.24
N GLN A 19 -14.36 -13.21 6.99
CA GLN A 19 -13.56 -12.04 6.59
C GLN A 19 -14.33 -10.71 6.67
N GLU A 20 -15.66 -10.75 6.82
CA GLU A 20 -16.48 -9.53 6.94
C GLU A 20 -15.99 -8.65 8.11
N PRO A 21 -16.01 -7.31 7.95
CA PRO A 21 -15.42 -6.36 8.90
C PRO A 21 -16.25 -6.30 10.20
N GLU A 22 -16.06 -7.30 11.06
CA GLU A 22 -16.49 -7.25 12.45
C GLU A 22 -15.35 -6.72 13.34
N PRO A 23 -15.68 -6.12 14.50
CA PRO A 23 -14.73 -5.39 15.34
C PRO A 23 -13.67 -6.27 16.05
N VAL A 24 -13.63 -7.58 15.83
CA VAL A 24 -12.72 -8.52 16.53
C VAL A 24 -11.94 -9.39 15.55
N CYS A 25 -10.63 -9.54 15.79
CA CYS A 25 -9.63 -10.21 14.94
C CYS A 25 -9.97 -11.68 14.57
N ARG A 26 -10.77 -11.89 13.51
CA ARG A 26 -11.09 -13.22 12.95
C ARG A 26 -9.94 -13.87 12.17
N GLU A 27 -8.83 -13.18 11.99
CA GLU A 27 -7.61 -13.73 11.35
C GLU A 27 -7.14 -15.01 12.06
N GLY A 28 -7.23 -15.04 13.40
CA GLY A 28 -6.90 -16.23 14.19
C GLY A 28 -7.82 -17.42 13.88
N THR A 29 -9.11 -17.17 13.62
CA THR A 29 -10.07 -18.21 13.24
C THR A 29 -9.77 -18.75 11.85
N LEU A 30 -9.48 -17.89 10.86
CA LEU A 30 -9.10 -18.31 9.52
C LEU A 30 -7.79 -19.10 9.52
N ALA A 31 -6.78 -18.65 10.27
CA ALA A 31 -5.54 -19.40 10.45
C ALA A 31 -5.79 -20.77 11.10
N SER A 32 -6.63 -20.82 12.13
CA SER A 32 -7.01 -22.08 12.79
C SER A 32 -7.73 -23.02 11.83
N LEU A 33 -8.67 -22.52 11.01
CA LEU A 33 -9.35 -23.32 9.99
C LEU A 33 -8.37 -23.86 8.95
N ALA A 34 -7.43 -23.02 8.50
CA ALA A 34 -6.44 -23.41 7.51
C ALA A 34 -5.55 -24.58 7.98
N VAL A 35 -5.24 -24.62 9.28
CA VAL A 35 -4.39 -25.66 9.89
C VAL A 35 -5.19 -26.90 10.30
N THR A 36 -6.44 -26.76 10.72
CA THR A 36 -7.24 -27.86 11.29
C THR A 36 -7.99 -28.70 10.24
N CYS A 37 -8.35 -28.13 9.09
CA CYS A 37 -9.18 -28.80 8.10
C CYS A 37 -8.62 -28.70 6.67
N ARG A 38 -8.21 -29.84 6.08
CA ARG A 38 -7.62 -29.89 4.73
C ARG A 38 -8.54 -29.33 3.65
N ALA A 39 -9.86 -29.57 3.75
CA ALA A 39 -10.82 -29.07 2.77
C ALA A 39 -11.01 -27.55 2.85
N LEU A 40 -10.83 -26.97 4.04
CA LEU A 40 -10.93 -25.52 4.26
C LEU A 40 -9.57 -24.83 4.12
N ARG A 41 -8.47 -25.57 3.97
CA ARG A 41 -7.11 -25.02 3.92
C ARG A 41 -6.95 -23.95 2.86
N GLU A 42 -7.24 -24.27 1.60
CA GLU A 42 -7.04 -23.34 0.50
C GLU A 42 -8.01 -22.14 0.57
N PRO A 43 -9.33 -22.31 0.79
CA PRO A 43 -10.25 -21.18 0.96
C PRO A 43 -9.93 -20.30 2.16
N ALA A 44 -9.51 -20.88 3.29
CA ALA A 44 -9.16 -20.13 4.49
C ALA A 44 -7.86 -19.34 4.31
N LEU A 45 -6.85 -19.90 3.63
CA LEU A 45 -5.63 -19.17 3.27
C LEU A 45 -5.93 -18.06 2.26
N ASP A 46 -6.78 -18.32 1.26
CA ASP A 46 -7.21 -17.28 0.32
C ASP A 46 -7.89 -16.12 1.04
N ALA A 47 -8.80 -16.39 1.98
CA ALA A 47 -9.47 -15.36 2.77
C ALA A 47 -8.51 -14.62 3.71
N LEU A 48 -7.65 -15.37 4.43
CA LEU A 48 -6.68 -14.82 5.38
C LEU A 48 -5.70 -13.86 4.71
N TRP A 49 -5.17 -14.25 3.55
CA TRP A 49 -4.17 -13.46 2.81
C TRP A 49 -4.78 -12.46 1.83
N ARG A 50 -6.11 -12.46 1.62
CA ARG A 50 -6.74 -11.58 0.62
C ARG A 50 -6.42 -10.10 0.84
N THR A 51 -6.48 -9.68 2.09
CA THR A 51 -6.25 -8.29 2.51
C THR A 51 -5.10 -8.26 3.50
N GLN A 52 -4.04 -7.53 3.23
CA GLN A 52 -2.89 -7.42 4.12
C GLN A 52 -2.64 -5.97 4.53
N ARG A 53 -2.32 -5.79 5.81
CA ARG A 53 -1.94 -4.50 6.40
C ARG A 53 -0.42 -4.43 6.47
N GLY A 54 0.20 -4.18 5.33
CA GLY A 54 1.63 -4.07 5.13
C GLY A 54 2.25 -5.37 4.61
N ILE A 55 3.54 -5.32 4.28
CA ILE A 55 4.27 -6.43 3.66
C ILE A 55 4.95 -7.36 4.69
N GLN A 56 5.03 -6.94 5.96
CA GLN A 56 5.79 -7.62 7.02
C GLN A 56 5.39 -9.08 7.22
N ASN A 57 4.10 -9.44 7.07
CA ASN A 57 3.66 -10.84 7.21
C ASN A 57 4.28 -11.75 6.14
N ILE A 58 4.48 -11.22 4.94
CA ILE A 58 5.09 -11.95 3.82
C ILE A 58 6.60 -12.02 4.00
N ILE A 59 7.23 -10.93 4.45
CA ILE A 59 8.65 -10.91 4.73
C ILE A 59 9.00 -11.89 5.84
N LYS A 60 8.15 -12.03 6.87
CA LYS A 60 8.28 -13.05 7.91
C LYS A 60 8.12 -14.49 7.41
N CYS A 61 7.65 -14.71 6.18
CA CYS A 61 7.66 -16.02 5.54
C CYS A 61 9.03 -16.38 4.94
N LEU A 62 9.97 -15.43 4.85
CA LEU A 62 11.38 -15.74 4.57
C LEU A 62 12.00 -16.50 5.76
N PRO A 63 13.05 -17.30 5.52
CA PRO A 63 13.84 -17.90 6.60
C PRO A 63 14.19 -16.87 7.69
N SER A 64 14.01 -17.26 8.95
CA SER A 64 14.11 -16.34 10.11
C SER A 64 15.48 -15.72 10.33
N HIS A 65 16.53 -16.21 9.66
CA HIS A 65 17.88 -15.65 9.73
C HIS A 65 18.12 -14.53 8.71
N LEU A 66 17.16 -14.27 7.81
CA LEU A 66 17.28 -13.24 6.77
C LEU A 66 16.70 -11.89 7.18
N TRP A 67 15.92 -11.85 8.26
CA TRP A 67 15.29 -10.63 8.73
C TRP A 67 15.38 -10.51 10.25
N GLU A 68 15.35 -9.28 10.75
CA GLU A 68 15.27 -9.00 12.17
C GLU A 68 14.35 -7.81 12.45
N LEU A 69 13.90 -7.72 13.70
CA LEU A 69 13.18 -6.56 14.20
C LEU A 69 14.15 -5.70 15.00
N ARG A 70 14.31 -4.44 14.62
CA ARG A 70 15.10 -3.46 15.36
C ARG A 70 14.17 -2.50 16.08
N GLU A 71 14.50 -2.14 17.32
CA GLU A 71 13.77 -1.09 18.02
C GLU A 71 13.88 0.22 17.23
N GLY A 72 12.74 0.81 16.87
CA GLY A 72 12.72 2.10 16.17
C GLY A 72 13.11 3.24 17.09
N LEU A 73 13.68 4.30 16.53
CA LEU A 73 13.68 5.59 17.20
C LEU A 73 12.29 6.22 16.97
N ASN A 74 11.65 6.76 18.01
CA ASN A 74 10.40 7.50 17.82
C ASN A 74 10.70 8.71 16.93
N THR A 75 10.18 8.73 15.72
CA THR A 75 10.40 9.85 14.79
C THR A 75 9.16 10.69 14.52
N ASP A 76 7.99 10.34 15.05
CA ASP A 76 6.78 11.11 14.78
C ASP A 76 6.04 11.55 16.06
N PRO A 77 6.20 12.83 16.47
CA PRO A 77 5.45 13.44 17.57
C PRO A 77 3.96 13.66 17.26
N GLU A 78 3.51 13.62 16.00
CA GLU A 78 2.10 13.89 15.66
C GLU A 78 1.19 12.66 15.81
N LEU A 79 1.74 11.44 15.79
CA LEU A 79 0.99 10.22 16.07
C LEU A 79 0.69 10.00 17.58
N GLU A 80 1.07 10.96 18.44
CA GLU A 80 0.88 10.92 19.90
C GLU A 80 -0.59 10.89 20.33
N TRP A 81 -1.53 11.41 19.52
CA TRP A 81 -2.90 11.71 19.97
C TRP A 81 -3.81 10.50 20.27
N HIS A 82 -3.39 9.26 19.98
CA HIS A 82 -4.22 8.06 20.23
C HIS A 82 -3.54 6.96 21.07
N MET A 83 -2.29 7.15 21.52
CA MET A 83 -1.57 6.13 22.28
C MET A 83 -1.39 6.50 23.75
N THR A 84 -1.27 5.49 24.61
CA THR A 84 -0.85 5.77 26.00
C THR A 84 0.62 6.21 26.00
N LEU A 85 0.98 7.22 26.80
CA LEU A 85 2.35 7.77 26.95
C LEU A 85 3.46 6.72 27.21
N ARG A 86 3.10 5.48 27.56
CA ARG A 86 4.05 4.36 27.73
C ARG A 86 4.44 3.68 26.42
N GLU A 87 3.57 3.67 25.42
CA GLU A 87 3.82 3.07 24.10
C GLU A 87 4.66 4.00 23.23
N ILE A 88 4.46 5.32 23.39
CA ILE A 88 5.22 6.38 22.71
C ILE A 88 6.70 6.35 23.07
N LYS A 89 7.15 5.75 24.18
CA LYS A 89 8.57 5.78 24.58
C LYS A 89 9.46 4.70 23.96
N LYS A 90 8.89 3.70 23.27
CA LYS A 90 9.66 2.50 22.85
C LYS A 90 9.98 2.40 21.36
N GLY A 91 9.49 3.33 20.53
CA GLY A 91 9.62 3.19 19.09
C GLY A 91 8.82 2.01 18.55
N TRP A 92 8.40 2.10 17.30
CA TRP A 92 7.84 0.95 16.61
C TRP A 92 8.99 0.06 16.11
N PRO A 93 8.97 -1.26 16.35
CA PRO A 93 9.99 -2.13 15.81
C PRO A 93 9.98 -2.06 14.28
N SER A 94 11.12 -1.70 13.69
CA SER A 94 11.32 -1.68 12.25
C SER A 94 11.79 -3.06 11.78
N LEU A 95 11.28 -3.51 10.64
CA LEU A 95 11.68 -4.78 10.03
C LEU A 95 12.84 -4.52 9.06
N HIS A 96 13.93 -5.27 9.22
CA HIS A 96 15.16 -5.14 8.41
C HIS A 96 15.51 -6.46 7.74
N ILE A 97 16.12 -6.40 6.56
CA ILE A 97 16.78 -7.56 5.92
C ILE A 97 18.26 -7.55 6.32
N ILE A 98 18.73 -8.65 6.90
CA ILE A 98 20.10 -8.78 7.44
C ILE A 98 20.96 -9.80 6.69
N GLY A 99 20.37 -10.55 5.77
CA GLY A 99 21.05 -11.59 5.01
C GLY A 99 20.74 -11.52 3.52
N THR A 100 21.55 -12.20 2.72
CA THR A 100 21.36 -12.29 1.27
C THR A 100 20.23 -13.26 0.93
N ILE A 101 19.12 -12.73 0.43
CA ILE A 101 17.97 -13.53 -0.01
C ILE A 101 18.35 -14.31 -1.28
N GLN A 102 18.24 -15.62 -1.22
CA GLN A 102 18.45 -16.49 -2.38
C GLN A 102 17.14 -16.68 -3.16
N PRO A 103 17.20 -17.02 -4.47
CA PRO A 103 15.99 -17.27 -5.26
C PRO A 103 15.05 -18.33 -4.66
N GLY A 104 15.60 -19.34 -3.97
CA GLY A 104 14.82 -20.39 -3.31
C GLY A 104 14.00 -19.89 -2.10
N ASP A 105 14.47 -18.84 -1.43
CA ASP A 105 13.82 -18.29 -0.22
C ASP A 105 12.47 -17.64 -0.54
N TRP A 106 12.27 -17.22 -1.80
CA TRP A 106 11.03 -16.65 -2.30
C TRP A 106 9.90 -17.68 -2.48
N THR A 107 10.17 -18.99 -2.37
CA THR A 107 9.16 -20.04 -2.64
C THR A 107 7.91 -19.87 -1.77
N VAL A 108 8.08 -19.70 -0.46
CA VAL A 108 6.96 -19.55 0.48
C VAL A 108 6.32 -18.16 0.37
N PRO A 109 7.05 -17.04 0.43
CA PRO A 109 6.49 -15.70 0.23
C PRO A 109 5.67 -15.57 -1.05
N LEU A 110 6.18 -16.07 -2.19
CA LEU A 110 5.49 -15.97 -3.47
C LEU A 110 4.21 -16.80 -3.51
N SER A 111 4.16 -17.93 -2.79
CA SER A 111 2.94 -18.75 -2.70
C SER A 111 1.78 -17.98 -2.05
N TYR A 112 2.06 -17.16 -1.03
CA TYR A 112 1.06 -16.31 -0.36
C TYR A 112 0.81 -15.01 -1.10
N SER A 113 1.84 -14.41 -1.71
CA SER A 113 1.75 -13.15 -2.46
C SER A 113 0.66 -13.17 -3.54
N ARG A 114 0.44 -14.33 -4.17
CA ARG A 114 -0.56 -14.54 -5.23
C ARG A 114 -2.00 -14.49 -4.73
N ARG A 115 -2.22 -14.57 -3.41
CA ARG A 115 -3.54 -14.52 -2.77
C ARG A 115 -3.96 -13.11 -2.40
N ILE A 116 -2.99 -12.20 -2.29
CA ILE A 116 -3.22 -10.81 -1.91
C ILE A 116 -3.88 -10.06 -3.06
N LYS A 117 -5.03 -9.45 -2.75
CA LYS A 117 -5.82 -8.60 -3.66
C LYS A 117 -5.86 -7.16 -3.17
N THR A 118 -5.77 -6.94 -1.86
CA THR A 118 -5.81 -5.62 -1.24
C THR A 118 -4.61 -5.47 -0.31
N LEU A 119 -3.84 -4.40 -0.46
CA LEU A 119 -2.66 -4.11 0.35
C LEU A 119 -2.74 -2.69 0.91
N PHE A 120 -2.50 -2.57 2.21
CA PHE A 120 -2.36 -1.29 2.91
C PHE A 120 -0.90 -1.11 3.36
N ILE A 121 -0.14 -0.26 2.71
CA ILE A 121 1.21 0.15 3.12
C ILE A 121 1.07 1.54 3.75
N SER A 122 0.69 1.62 5.02
CA SER A 122 0.58 2.92 5.69
C SER A 122 0.85 2.72 7.18
N PRO A 123 1.55 3.65 7.85
CA PRO A 123 1.67 3.67 9.30
C PRO A 123 0.30 4.03 9.91
N PHE A 124 -0.68 3.15 9.76
CA PHE A 124 -1.87 3.19 10.61
C PHE A 124 -1.45 2.78 12.02
N PRO A 125 -2.11 3.28 13.08
CA PRO A 125 -1.82 2.92 14.48
C PRO A 125 -1.96 1.40 14.79
N ALA A 126 -2.40 0.59 13.81
CA ALA A 126 -2.46 -0.87 13.90
C ALA A 126 -1.24 -1.60 13.28
N GLN A 127 -0.36 -0.92 12.53
CA GLN A 127 0.85 -1.55 12.00
C GLN A 127 1.94 -1.50 13.07
N ILE A 128 2.09 -2.60 13.81
CA ILE A 128 3.09 -2.74 14.88
C ILE A 128 4.52 -2.68 14.31
N GLN A 129 4.71 -2.88 12.99
CA GLN A 129 6.02 -2.98 12.36
C GLN A 129 6.03 -2.27 11.01
N VAL A 130 6.93 -1.29 10.87
CA VAL A 130 7.16 -0.58 9.62
C VAL A 130 8.34 -1.24 8.90
N PRO A 131 8.18 -1.69 7.63
CA PRO A 131 9.31 -2.16 6.83
C PRO A 131 10.25 -1.00 6.54
N ASP A 132 11.54 -1.20 6.83
CA ASP A 132 12.59 -0.24 6.48
C ASP A 132 12.79 -0.17 4.95
N VAL A 133 13.32 0.95 4.44
CA VAL A 133 13.62 1.12 3.00
C VAL A 133 14.51 -0.01 2.45
N THR A 134 15.42 -0.52 3.27
CA THR A 134 16.30 -1.66 2.92
C THR A 134 15.52 -2.93 2.60
N VAL A 135 14.31 -3.10 3.16
CA VAL A 135 13.42 -4.22 2.81
C VAL A 135 12.97 -4.10 1.36
N PHE A 136 12.58 -2.90 0.92
CA PHE A 136 12.13 -2.67 -0.45
C PHE A 136 13.28 -2.78 -1.46
N GLU A 137 14.48 -2.32 -1.10
CA GLU A 137 15.72 -2.53 -1.86
C GLU A 137 16.03 -4.02 -2.06
N ALA A 138 15.98 -4.79 -0.98
CA ALA A 138 16.23 -6.23 -1.01
C ALA A 138 15.18 -6.96 -1.87
N ILE A 139 13.89 -6.58 -1.77
CA ILE A 139 12.84 -7.11 -2.65
C ILE A 139 13.17 -6.76 -4.11
N ALA A 140 13.38 -5.48 -4.43
CA ALA A 140 13.59 -5.03 -5.80
C ALA A 140 14.81 -5.70 -6.48
N SER A 141 15.85 -5.99 -5.71
CA SER A 141 17.09 -6.59 -6.22
C SER A 141 17.06 -8.13 -6.32
N THR A 142 16.22 -8.82 -5.54
CA THR A 142 16.25 -10.29 -5.44
C THR A 142 14.96 -10.99 -5.88
N LEU A 143 13.87 -10.25 -6.06
CA LEU A 143 12.57 -10.81 -6.44
C LEU A 143 12.66 -11.49 -7.82
N PRO A 144 12.29 -12.78 -7.95
CA PRO A 144 12.42 -13.51 -9.22
C PRO A 144 11.29 -13.21 -10.20
N THR A 145 10.34 -12.35 -9.83
CA THR A 145 9.18 -11.96 -10.63
C THR A 145 9.11 -10.44 -10.77
N PRO A 146 8.55 -9.90 -11.87
CA PRO A 146 8.50 -8.45 -12.08
C PRO A 146 7.54 -7.74 -11.10
N LEU A 147 6.54 -8.45 -10.58
CA LEU A 147 5.58 -7.93 -9.62
C LEU A 147 5.63 -8.79 -8.36
N PHE A 148 5.56 -8.15 -7.20
CA PHE A 148 5.52 -8.87 -5.93
C PHE A 148 4.12 -9.45 -5.68
N PHE A 149 3.06 -8.71 -6.04
CA PHE A 149 1.67 -9.12 -5.87
C PHE A 149 0.93 -9.21 -7.22
N PRO A 150 1.04 -10.34 -7.95
CA PRO A 150 0.53 -10.44 -9.32
C PRO A 150 -1.00 -10.39 -9.46
N LYS A 151 -1.74 -10.53 -8.35
CA LYS A 151 -3.21 -10.43 -8.32
C LYS A 151 -3.70 -9.21 -7.50
N LEU A 152 -2.82 -8.27 -7.18
CA LEU A 152 -3.21 -7.05 -6.50
C LEU A 152 -4.21 -6.26 -7.36
N ARG A 153 -5.24 -5.75 -6.70
CA ARG A 153 -6.32 -4.96 -7.28
C ARG A 153 -6.46 -3.62 -6.57
N SER A 154 -6.25 -3.62 -5.26
CA SER A 154 -6.40 -2.44 -4.42
C SER A 154 -5.11 -2.20 -3.66
N LEU A 155 -4.54 -1.01 -3.82
CA LEU A 155 -3.38 -0.57 -3.08
C LEU A 155 -3.73 0.74 -2.37
N HIS A 156 -3.50 0.77 -1.07
CA HIS A 156 -3.50 1.99 -0.27
C HIS A 156 -2.10 2.15 0.27
N CYS A 157 -1.38 3.18 -0.16
CA CYS A 157 0.01 3.38 0.20
C CYS A 157 0.19 4.80 0.72
N ARG A 158 0.60 4.98 1.98
CA ARG A 158 1.24 6.21 2.42
C ARG A 158 2.72 6.09 2.11
N THR A 159 3.21 6.94 1.23
CA THR A 159 4.56 6.87 0.65
C THR A 159 5.33 8.14 0.95
N ASP A 160 6.64 7.98 1.12
CA ASP A 160 7.63 9.05 1.20
C ASP A 160 8.57 9.00 -0.03
N GLU A 161 9.59 9.86 -0.07
CA GLU A 161 10.62 9.85 -1.12
C GLU A 161 11.35 8.50 -1.23
N GLY A 162 11.56 7.81 -0.09
CA GLY A 162 12.31 6.56 -0.03
C GLY A 162 11.53 5.38 -0.63
N LEU A 163 10.21 5.35 -0.45
CA LEU A 163 9.36 4.25 -0.91
C LEU A 163 8.92 4.39 -2.38
N LEU A 164 8.79 5.61 -2.88
CA LEU A 164 8.30 5.89 -4.23
C LEU A 164 9.01 5.10 -5.35
N PRO A 165 10.35 4.97 -5.38
CA PRO A 165 11.05 4.19 -6.40
C PRO A 165 10.62 2.72 -6.47
N TYR A 166 10.11 2.16 -5.37
CA TYR A 166 9.73 0.76 -5.24
C TYR A 166 8.26 0.50 -5.53
N MET A 167 7.46 1.53 -5.80
CA MET A 167 6.02 1.38 -6.02
C MET A 167 5.68 0.49 -7.23
N ASN A 168 6.56 0.44 -8.22
CA ASN A 168 6.42 -0.46 -9.38
C ASN A 168 6.40 -1.95 -9.00
N LEU A 169 6.91 -2.33 -7.82
CA LEU A 169 6.80 -3.71 -7.32
C LEU A 169 5.34 -4.12 -7.06
N PHE A 170 4.46 -3.15 -6.82
CA PHE A 170 3.07 -3.36 -6.43
C PHE A 170 2.08 -3.04 -7.56
N LEU A 171 2.43 -2.10 -8.44
CA LEU A 171 1.53 -1.58 -9.46
C LEU A 171 1.45 -2.51 -10.68
N GLY A 172 0.49 -3.44 -10.62
CA GLY A 172 0.17 -4.34 -11.72
C GLY A 172 -0.77 -3.73 -12.78
N THR A 173 -1.05 -4.49 -13.84
CA THR A 173 -1.98 -4.08 -14.92
C THR A 173 -3.45 -4.31 -14.60
N ARG A 174 -3.76 -4.91 -13.46
CA ARG A 174 -5.11 -5.27 -13.01
C ARG A 174 -5.58 -4.43 -11.82
N MET A 175 -4.96 -3.27 -11.62
CA MET A 175 -5.33 -2.38 -10.52
C MET A 175 -6.71 -1.79 -10.77
N GLU A 176 -7.58 -1.99 -9.79
CA GLU A 176 -8.94 -1.46 -9.73
C GLU A 176 -8.97 -0.20 -8.86
N PHE A 177 -8.13 -0.16 -7.81
CA PHE A 177 -8.07 0.95 -6.89
C PHE A 177 -6.63 1.22 -6.47
N VAL A 178 -6.18 2.47 -6.60
CA VAL A 178 -4.86 2.90 -6.15
C VAL A 178 -5.03 4.20 -5.41
N HIS A 179 -4.70 4.19 -4.13
CA HIS A 179 -4.64 5.36 -3.26
C HIS A 179 -3.20 5.54 -2.81
N LEU A 180 -2.61 6.65 -3.24
CA LEU A 180 -1.28 7.08 -2.80
C LEU A 180 -1.46 8.32 -1.94
N ASP A 181 -1.03 8.24 -0.69
CA ASP A 181 -0.97 9.35 0.26
C ASP A 181 0.50 9.74 0.38
N ILE A 182 0.88 10.85 -0.25
CA ILE A 182 2.28 11.31 -0.20
C ILE A 182 2.45 12.06 1.12
N ALA A 183 3.17 11.44 2.05
CA ALA A 183 3.54 12.10 3.29
C ALA A 183 4.45 13.30 2.97
N GLY A 184 4.09 14.47 3.47
CA GLY A 184 5.02 15.58 3.64
C GLY A 184 5.16 15.78 5.13
N ASP A 185 6.27 15.34 5.69
CA ASP A 185 6.44 15.29 7.15
C ASP A 185 6.69 16.67 7.76
N ASP A 186 6.87 17.72 6.96
CA ASP A 186 6.82 19.10 7.41
C ASP A 186 6.68 20.06 6.22
N PHE A 187 6.12 21.27 6.44
CA PHE A 187 6.12 22.35 5.44
C PHE A 187 7.55 22.74 4.98
N ASN A 188 8.57 22.32 5.74
CA ASN A 188 9.97 22.63 5.50
C ASN A 188 10.76 21.50 4.82
N ASP A 189 10.21 20.29 4.74
CA ASP A 189 10.91 19.21 4.06
C ASP A 189 10.81 19.37 2.55
N PRO A 190 11.92 19.18 1.82
CA PRO A 190 11.91 19.23 0.37
C PRO A 190 10.94 18.17 -0.14
N VAL A 191 9.85 18.62 -0.74
CA VAL A 191 8.83 17.73 -1.31
C VAL A 191 9.47 16.76 -2.29
N PRO A 192 8.99 15.50 -2.32
CA PRO A 192 9.34 14.50 -3.31
C PRO A 192 9.76 15.08 -4.65
N SER A 193 11.06 15.03 -4.90
CA SER A 193 11.66 15.41 -6.17
C SER A 193 10.81 14.75 -7.27
N GLY A 194 10.11 15.53 -8.10
CA GLY A 194 9.09 15.01 -9.04
C GLY A 194 9.56 13.85 -9.95
N LEU A 195 10.87 13.64 -10.03
CA LEU A 195 11.55 12.46 -10.57
C LEU A 195 11.08 11.12 -9.97
N ALA A 196 10.72 11.08 -8.68
CA ALA A 196 10.30 9.85 -8.02
C ALA A 196 8.97 9.32 -8.58
N LEU A 197 8.03 10.22 -8.91
CA LEU A 197 6.77 9.84 -9.57
C LEU A 197 6.94 9.51 -11.06
N GLN A 198 8.01 9.99 -11.71
CA GLN A 198 8.37 9.53 -13.07
C GLN A 198 8.80 8.06 -13.12
N SER A 199 9.05 7.43 -11.96
CA SER A 199 9.25 5.98 -11.92
C SER A 199 7.97 5.21 -12.22
N LEU A 200 6.78 5.79 -12.02
CA LEU A 200 5.47 5.16 -12.21
C LEU A 200 5.04 5.06 -13.68
N LYS A 201 5.94 4.63 -14.57
CA LYS A 201 5.80 4.69 -16.04
C LYS A 201 4.66 3.85 -16.63
N ARG A 202 3.97 3.03 -15.84
CA ARG A 202 2.99 2.04 -16.32
C ARG A 202 1.84 1.85 -15.34
N LEU A 203 1.27 2.94 -14.86
CA LEU A 203 0.07 2.82 -14.04
C LEU A 203 -1.16 2.58 -14.94
N HIS A 204 -1.57 1.32 -15.03
CA HIS A 204 -2.87 0.94 -15.61
C HIS A 204 -3.88 0.72 -14.48
N ALA A 205 -4.48 1.81 -14.01
CA ALA A 205 -5.59 1.76 -13.07
C ALA A 205 -6.90 1.86 -13.84
N ARG A 206 -7.69 0.78 -13.89
CA ARG A 206 -8.98 0.80 -14.59
C ARG A 206 -10.13 1.37 -13.77
N GLY A 207 -9.97 1.51 -12.45
CA GLY A 207 -11.00 2.10 -11.60
C GLY A 207 -10.55 3.45 -11.06
N LEU A 208 -10.44 3.52 -9.73
CA LEU A 208 -10.19 4.74 -8.99
C LEU A 208 -8.70 4.93 -8.68
N PHE A 209 -8.15 6.05 -9.13
CA PHE A 209 -6.86 6.55 -8.70
C PHE A 209 -7.06 7.77 -7.80
N ARG A 210 -6.51 7.71 -6.58
CA ARG A 210 -6.53 8.79 -5.62
C ARG A 210 -5.12 9.15 -5.21
N LEU A 211 -4.76 10.41 -5.36
CA LEU A 211 -3.51 10.97 -4.88
C LEU A 211 -3.85 12.01 -3.81
N ASP A 212 -3.49 11.71 -2.58
CA ASP A 212 -3.62 12.63 -1.45
C ASP A 212 -2.22 13.13 -1.05
N GLY A 213 -2.19 14.26 -0.37
CA GLY A 213 -1.00 14.71 0.35
C GLY A 213 -1.33 15.88 1.27
N PRO A 214 -0.32 16.51 1.90
CA PRO A 214 -0.54 17.56 2.88
C PRO A 214 -1.42 18.68 2.31
N THR A 215 -2.55 18.92 2.99
CA THR A 215 -3.57 19.90 2.61
C THR A 215 -2.93 21.26 2.31
N GLY A 216 -3.19 21.81 1.12
CA GLY A 216 -2.68 23.13 0.72
C GLY A 216 -1.27 23.12 0.13
N SER A 217 -0.60 21.97 0.02
CA SER A 217 0.72 21.88 -0.61
C SER A 217 0.62 22.05 -2.13
N VAL A 218 0.87 23.28 -2.62
CA VAL A 218 1.04 23.59 -4.05
C VAL A 218 2.14 22.74 -4.68
N LEU A 219 3.06 22.21 -3.87
CA LEU A 219 4.23 21.46 -4.32
C LEU A 219 3.88 20.10 -4.92
N LEU A 220 2.71 19.52 -4.60
CA LEU A 220 2.25 18.27 -5.22
C LEU A 220 1.62 18.47 -6.61
N CYS A 221 1.33 19.71 -7.02
CA CYS A 221 0.70 19.98 -8.31
C CYS A 221 1.56 19.43 -9.46
N ARG A 222 2.87 19.70 -9.46
CA ARG A 222 3.76 19.26 -10.54
C ARG A 222 3.90 17.74 -10.63
N PRO A 223 4.25 17.02 -9.55
CA PRO A 223 4.34 15.56 -9.61
C PRO A 223 3.00 14.89 -9.96
N ALA A 224 1.88 15.42 -9.45
CA ALA A 224 0.54 14.94 -9.83
C ALA A 224 0.28 15.14 -11.32
N CYS A 225 0.59 16.31 -11.88
CA CYS A 225 0.44 16.60 -13.30
C CYS A 225 1.33 15.70 -14.17
N ASP A 226 2.58 15.46 -13.77
CA ASP A 226 3.50 14.57 -14.48
C ASP A 226 3.02 13.12 -14.46
N LEU A 227 2.39 12.70 -13.35
CA LEU A 227 1.76 11.39 -13.26
C LEU A 227 0.55 11.29 -14.18
N ILE A 228 -0.35 12.28 -14.18
CA ILE A 228 -1.53 12.34 -15.05
C ILE A 228 -1.13 12.24 -16.54
N LYS A 229 -0.04 12.90 -16.93
CA LYS A 229 0.51 12.83 -18.29
C LYS A 229 0.92 11.41 -18.70
N GLN A 230 1.31 10.58 -17.75
CA GLN A 230 1.72 9.18 -17.95
C GLN A 230 0.57 8.17 -17.84
N LEU A 231 -0.63 8.60 -17.40
CA LEU A 231 -1.78 7.71 -17.36
C LEU A 231 -2.29 7.43 -18.78
N ASP A 232 -2.64 6.16 -19.02
CA ASP A 232 -3.20 5.71 -20.29
C ASP A 232 -4.72 5.58 -20.26
N GLN A 233 -5.24 5.05 -19.15
CA GLN A 233 -6.66 4.80 -18.93
C GLN A 233 -6.96 5.02 -17.46
N ILE A 234 -8.08 5.69 -17.19
CA ILE A 234 -8.59 5.92 -15.85
C ILE A 234 -10.11 6.12 -15.91
N GLU A 235 -10.83 5.60 -14.92
CA GLU A 235 -12.28 5.80 -14.80
C GLU A 235 -12.61 6.87 -13.77
N ASP A 236 -12.01 6.80 -12.58
CA ASP A 236 -12.23 7.79 -11.54
C ASP A 236 -10.87 8.35 -11.07
N LEU A 237 -10.75 9.68 -11.07
CA LEU A 237 -9.53 10.37 -10.67
C LEU A 237 -9.83 11.35 -9.55
N SER A 238 -9.10 11.21 -8.44
CA SER A 238 -9.06 12.18 -7.35
C SER A 238 -7.62 12.65 -7.18
N VAL A 239 -7.35 13.92 -7.44
CA VAL A 239 -6.01 14.50 -7.35
C VAL A 239 -6.09 15.88 -6.71
N PRO A 240 -4.99 16.37 -6.12
CA PRO A 240 -4.88 17.78 -5.80
C PRO A 240 -4.91 18.62 -7.09
N ASN A 241 -4.81 19.93 -6.92
CA ASN A 241 -4.78 20.91 -8.01
C ASN A 241 -3.92 20.49 -9.23
N VAL A 242 -4.44 20.74 -10.42
CA VAL A 242 -3.86 20.31 -11.71
C VAL A 242 -3.59 21.50 -12.63
N ASP A 243 -2.50 21.43 -13.38
CA ASP A 243 -2.17 22.43 -14.39
C ASP A 243 -3.03 22.27 -15.65
N ARG A 244 -2.96 23.29 -16.52
CA ARG A 244 -3.72 23.31 -17.78
C ARG A 244 -3.37 22.13 -18.70
N GLU A 245 -2.11 21.72 -18.75
CA GLU A 245 -1.66 20.64 -19.64
C GLU A 245 -2.21 19.29 -19.18
N ALA A 246 -2.20 19.04 -17.88
CA ALA A 246 -2.82 17.88 -17.25
C ALA A 246 -4.34 17.88 -17.49
N LEU A 247 -5.02 19.01 -17.36
CA LEU A 247 -6.45 19.12 -17.69
C LEU A 247 -6.73 18.83 -19.18
N GLU A 248 -5.93 19.36 -20.09
CA GLU A 248 -6.04 19.07 -21.53
C GLU A 248 -5.80 17.59 -21.83
N ARG A 249 -4.91 16.92 -21.08
CA ARG A 249 -4.71 15.47 -21.15
C ARG A 249 -5.91 14.70 -20.61
N LEU A 250 -6.44 15.08 -19.46
CA LEU A 250 -7.63 14.46 -18.84
C LEU A 250 -8.86 14.55 -19.75
N ALA A 251 -9.04 15.68 -20.43
CA ALA A 251 -10.12 15.87 -21.40
C ALA A 251 -10.05 14.90 -22.59
N ARG A 252 -8.89 14.27 -22.85
CA ARG A 252 -8.72 13.25 -23.90
C ARG A 252 -9.05 11.84 -23.42
N PHE A 253 -9.25 11.61 -22.13
CA PHE A 253 -9.62 10.29 -21.60
C PHE A 253 -11.10 10.02 -21.84
N THR A 254 -11.39 9.15 -22.79
CA THR A 254 -12.77 8.71 -23.07
C THR A 254 -13.34 7.79 -22.00
N SER A 255 -12.50 7.27 -21.11
CA SER A 255 -12.89 6.38 -20.01
C SER A 255 -13.22 7.12 -18.72
N LEU A 256 -12.85 8.40 -18.59
CA LEU A 256 -13.00 9.16 -17.34
C LEU A 256 -14.49 9.43 -17.05
N LYS A 257 -14.98 8.92 -15.92
CA LYS A 257 -16.36 9.00 -15.43
C LYS A 257 -16.50 10.00 -14.29
N ALA A 258 -15.52 10.05 -13.38
CA ALA A 258 -15.48 10.99 -12.27
C ALA A 258 -14.12 11.69 -12.17
N LEU A 259 -14.16 12.98 -11.93
CA LEU A 259 -12.99 13.80 -11.64
C LEU A 259 -13.27 14.58 -10.36
N ASP A 260 -12.48 14.32 -9.32
CA ASP A 260 -12.44 15.08 -8.09
C ASP A 260 -11.13 15.86 -8.03
N LEU A 261 -11.24 17.19 -7.96
CA LEU A 261 -10.11 18.09 -7.81
C LEU A 261 -10.18 18.62 -6.38
N GLU A 262 -9.29 18.12 -5.52
CA GLU A 262 -9.24 18.57 -4.13
C GLU A 262 -8.85 20.06 -4.13
N TYR A 263 -9.82 20.93 -3.84
CA TYR A 263 -9.60 22.37 -3.79
C TYR A 263 -8.66 22.68 -2.62
N ALA A 264 -7.52 23.31 -2.93
CA ALA A 264 -6.72 23.98 -1.91
C ALA A 264 -7.63 25.01 -1.22
N ARG A 265 -7.77 24.92 0.10
CA ARG A 265 -8.55 25.90 0.85
C ARG A 265 -7.97 27.30 0.57
N PRO A 266 -8.79 28.28 0.17
CA PRO A 266 -8.31 29.62 -0.20
C PRO A 266 -7.54 30.33 0.93
N GLU A 267 -7.74 29.90 2.16
CA GLU A 267 -7.02 30.32 3.37
C GLU A 267 -5.49 30.18 3.27
N PHE A 268 -4.97 29.31 2.38
CA PHE A 268 -3.53 29.10 2.17
C PHE A 268 -2.97 29.77 0.90
N LEU A 269 -3.81 30.51 0.15
CA LEU A 269 -3.42 31.22 -1.07
C LEU A 269 -3.21 32.72 -0.86
N GLU A 270 -3.29 33.23 0.38
CA GLU A 270 -2.88 34.61 0.64
C GLU A 270 -1.36 34.73 0.47
N PRO A 271 -0.86 35.54 -0.48
CA PRO A 271 0.56 35.82 -0.55
C PRO A 271 0.94 36.51 0.77
N ALA A 272 2.02 36.03 1.40
CA ALA A 272 2.67 36.77 2.48
C ALA A 272 2.85 38.20 1.99
N ALA A 273 2.06 39.12 2.52
CA ALA A 273 2.20 40.53 2.18
C ALA A 273 3.59 40.93 2.67
N ASP A 274 4.49 41.21 1.72
CA ASP A 274 5.85 41.71 1.99
C ASP A 274 5.77 42.86 2.99
N GLY A 275 6.32 42.63 4.18
CA GLY A 275 6.53 43.61 5.25
C GLY A 275 8.02 43.77 5.53
#